data_AF-A0A7Z7B7W3-F1
#
_entry.id   AF-A0A7Z7B7W3-F1
#
_cell.length_a   1.000
_cell.length_b   1.000
_cell.length_c   1.000
_cell.angle_alpha   90.00
_cell.angle_beta   90.00
_cell.angle_gamma   90.00
#
_symmetry.space_group_name_H-M   'P 1'
#
loop_
_entity.id
_entity.type
_entity.pdbx_description
1 polymer ?
#
loop_
_entity_poly.entity_id
_entity_poly.type
_entity_poly.pdbx_seq_one_letter_code
_entity_poly.pdbx_strand_id
1 'polypeptide(L)' 'MYQSDITQFLNQLKSQKPTLEEEQRRGRSLLWDKQPIDLDERAANQEARVKQNSYVYYQNF' A
#
# COMPACT_ATOMS: atom_id res chain seq x y z
N MET A 1 33.92 15.18 9.29
CA MET A 1 33.21 14.40 8.24
C MET A 1 32.07 15.26 7.73
N TYR A 2 31.91 15.43 6.42
CA TYR A 2 30.82 16.24 5.86
C TYR A 2 29.50 15.48 5.91
N GLN A 3 28.40 16.18 6.23
CA GLN A 3 27.04 15.67 6.20
C GLN A 3 26.22 16.57 5.29
N SER A 4 25.44 15.99 4.37
CA SER A 4 24.60 16.78 3.45
C SER A 4 23.54 17.60 4.20
N ASP A 5 23.19 18.76 3.63
CA ASP A 5 22.20 19.67 4.19
C ASP A 5 20.84 18.98 4.41
N ILE A 6 20.46 18.09 3.48
CA ILE A 6 19.24 17.28 3.58
C ILE A 6 19.28 16.38 4.81
N THR A 7 20.41 15.71 5.07
CA THR A 7 20.51 14.83 6.23
C THR A 7 20.49 15.65 7.53
N GLN A 8 21.10 16.83 7.56
CA GLN A 8 21.03 17.73 8.72
C GLN A 8 19.57 18.18 8.97
N PHE A 9 18.86 18.58 7.91
CA PHE A 9 17.44 18.94 7.97
C PHE A 9 16.59 17.79 8.51
N LEU A 10 16.75 16.57 7.99
CA LEU A 10 15.99 15.40 8.43
C LEU A 10 16.25 15.09 9.91
N ASN A 11 17.50 15.20 10.36
CA ASN A 11 17.84 15.00 11.77
C ASN A 11 17.15 16.04 12.67
N GLN A 12 17.17 17.31 12.26
CA GLN A 12 16.52 18.39 13.01
C GLN A 12 15.00 18.25 13.01
N LEU A 13 14.40 17.82 11.91
CA LEU A 13 12.97 17.55 11.83
C LEU A 13 12.55 16.42 12.79
N LYS A 14 13.30 15.33 12.83
CA LYS A 14 13.02 14.20 13.73
C LYS A 14 13.23 14.55 15.20
N SER A 15 14.20 15.42 15.52
CA SER A 15 14.42 15.87 16.90
C SER A 15 13.29 16.80 17.39
N GLN A 16 12.80 17.68 16.52
CA GLN A 16 11.65 18.55 16.81
C GLN A 16 10.32 17.78 16.89
N LYS A 17 10.19 16.66 16.15
CA LYS A 17 8.98 15.85 16.07
C LYS A 17 9.27 14.37 16.33
N PRO A 18 9.46 13.96 17.60
CA PRO A 18 9.77 12.57 17.93
C PRO A 18 8.66 11.57 17.54
N THR A 19 7.40 12.01 17.41
CA THR A 19 6.26 11.17 16.99
C THR A 19 6.17 10.93 15.49
N LEU A 20 6.97 11.65 14.68
CA LEU A 20 6.84 11.67 13.22
C LEU A 20 6.96 10.28 12.58
N GLU A 21 7.88 9.44 13.06
CA GLU A 21 8.07 8.07 12.54
C GLU A 21 6.88 7.16 12.81
N GLU A 22 6.21 7.35 13.96
CA GLU A 22 5.00 6.60 14.29
C GLU A 22 3.81 7.08 13.45
N GLU A 23 3.68 8.39 13.25
CA GLU A 23 2.69 8.98 12.35
C GLU A 23 2.89 8.51 10.90
N GLN A 24 4.13 8.46 10.41
CA GLN A 24 4.43 7.93 9.09
C GLN A 24 4.06 6.45 8.95
N ARG A 25 4.38 5.63 9.96
CA ARG A 25 3.98 4.20 9.97
C ARG A 25 2.46 4.05 9.96
N ARG A 26 1.73 4.81 10.79
CA ARG A 26 0.26 4.83 10.81
C ARG A 26 -0.33 5.31 9.48
N GLY A 27 0.24 6.36 8.87
CA GLY A 27 -0.19 6.84 7.56
C GLY A 27 0.02 5.82 6.45
N ARG A 28 1.15 5.10 6.48
CA ARG A 28 1.41 3.98 5.55
C ARG A 28 0.43 2.84 5.77
N SER A 29 0.12 2.48 7.01
CA SER A 29 -0.78 1.34 7.27
C SER A 29 -2.21 1.55 6.79
N LEU A 30 -2.66 2.81 6.68
CA LEU A 30 -3.99 3.13 6.18
C LEU A 30 -4.20 2.79 4.69
N LEU A 31 -3.19 3.03 3.85
CA LEU A 31 -3.33 2.93 2.39
C LEU A 31 -2.49 1.82 1.76
N TRP A 32 -1.45 1.35 2.44
CA TRP A 32 -0.43 0.48 1.87
C TRP A 32 -0.33 -0.87 2.57
N ASP A 33 -0.50 -0.93 3.89
CA ASP A 33 -0.45 -2.21 4.60
C ASP A 33 -1.77 -2.96 4.38
N LYS A 34 -1.77 -3.82 3.36
CA LYS A 34 -2.89 -4.74 3.11
C LYS A 34 -2.95 -5.74 4.26
N GLN A 35 -4.15 -5.95 4.81
CA GLN A 35 -4.35 -7.03 5.76
C GLN A 35 -4.03 -8.39 5.09
N PRO A 36 -3.60 -9.39 5.88
CA PRO A 36 -3.46 -10.75 5.38
C PRO A 36 -4.75 -11.18 4.67
N ILE A 37 -4.59 -11.72 3.46
CA ILE A 37 -5.71 -12.22 2.68
C ILE A 37 -6.04 -13.62 3.21
N ASP A 38 -7.31 -13.88 3.51
CA ASP A 38 -7.78 -15.23 3.79
C ASP A 38 -7.61 -16.10 2.53
N LEU A 39 -6.83 -17.17 2.66
CA LEU A 39 -6.47 -18.03 1.52
C LEU A 39 -7.67 -18.84 1.04
N ASP A 40 -8.58 -19.23 1.93
CA ASP A 40 -9.78 -19.99 1.59
C ASP A 40 -10.77 -19.09 0.86
N GLU A 41 -10.95 -17.85 1.35
CA GLU A 41 -11.77 -16.84 0.65
C GLU A 41 -11.19 -16.51 -0.73
N ARG A 42 -9.86 -16.40 -0.82
CA ARG A 42 -9.17 -16.15 -2.11
C ARG A 42 -9.37 -17.30 -3.09
N ALA A 43 -9.37 -18.55 -2.63
CA ALA A 43 -9.63 -19.72 -3.47
C ALA A 43 -11.08 -19.72 -3.96
N ALA A 44 -12.04 -19.55 -3.05
CA ALA A 44 -13.47 -19.47 -3.38
C ALA A 44 -13.78 -18.36 -4.39
N ASN A 45 -13.18 -17.17 -4.22
CA ASN A 45 -13.32 -16.05 -5.15
C ASN A 45 -12.73 -16.33 -6.54
N GLN A 46 -11.67 -17.13 -6.63
CA GLN A 46 -11.10 -17.55 -7.91
C GLN A 46 -12.00 -18.56 -8.61
N GLU A 47 -12.55 -19.53 -7.86
CA GLU A 47 -13.47 -20.53 -8.39
C GLU A 47 -14.80 -19.92 -8.86
N ALA A 48 -15.32 -18.93 -8.13
CA ALA A 48 -16.57 -18.24 -8.48
C ALA A 48 -16.45 -17.25 -9.65
N ARG A 49 -15.24 -17.03 -10.19
CA ARG A 49 -14.98 -15.96 -11.16
C ARG A 49 -15.60 -16.28 -12.53
N VAL A 50 -16.58 -15.48 -12.94
CA VAL A 50 -17.15 -15.55 -14.31
C VAL A 50 -16.25 -14.81 -15.29
N LYS A 51 -15.88 -15.49 -16.40
CA LYS A 51 -15.07 -14.88 -17.46
C LYS A 51 -15.87 -13.76 -18.15
N GLN A 52 -15.35 -12.54 -18.07
CA GLN A 52 -15.90 -11.38 -18.78
C GLN A 52 -15.31 -11.30 -20.20
N ASN A 53 -16.13 -10.90 -21.17
CA ASN A 53 -15.66 -10.64 -22.53
C ASN A 53 -14.74 -9.40 -22.55
N SER A 54 -13.75 -9.37 -23.44
CA SER A 54 -12.81 -8.24 -23.58
C SER A 54 -13.51 -6.95 -24.00
N TYR A 55 -14.65 -7.07 -24.68
CA TYR A 55 -15.48 -5.95 -25.10
C TYR A 55 -16.94 -6.25 -24.79
N VAL A 56 -17.57 -5.37 -24.00
CA VAL A 56 -18.93 -5.56 -23.46
C VAL A 56 -19.98 -5.68 -24.58
N TYR A 57 -19.73 -5.06 -25.73
CA TYR A 57 -20.65 -5.10 -26.89
C TYR A 57 -20.26 -6.14 -27.94
N TYR A 58 -19.19 -6.91 -27.73
CA TYR A 58 -18.86 -8.01 -28.63
C TYR A 58 -19.64 -9.25 -28.18
N GLN A 59 -20.68 -9.60 -28.92
CA GLN A 59 -21.37 -10.86 -28.75
C GLN A 59 -20.56 -11.95 -29.46
N ASN A 60 -19.95 -12.85 -28.69
CA ASN A 60 -19.40 -14.09 -29.20
C ASN A 60 -20.59 -14.99 -29.55
N PHE A 61 -20.94 -15.07 -30.83
CA PHE A 61 -21.83 -16.11 -31.38
C PHE A 61 -20.99 -17.13 -32.15
#